data_AF-A0A3L6QIS3-F1
#
_entry.id   AF-A0A3L6QIS3-F1
#
_cell.length_a   1.000
_cell.length_b   1.000
_cell.length_c   1.000
_cell.angle_alpha   90.00
_cell.angle_beta   90.00
_cell.angle_gamma   90.00
#
_symmetry.space_group_name_H-M   'P 1'
#
loop_
_entity.id
_entity.type
_entity.pdbx_description
1 polymer ?
#
loop_
_entity_poly.entity_id
_entity_poly.type
_entity_poly.pdbx_seq_one_letter_code
_entity_poly.pdbx_strand_id
1 'polypeptide(L)'
;MLKERWRSALLWRTFFTTAVVAVVLRGLIEFCRSGKCGLFGQGGLIMFDLSSTVATYSTPDLIAIIILGIIGGIFGGLFNFLLDKILRVYSIINE
;
A
#
# COMPACT_ATOMS: atom_id res chain seq x y z
N MET A 1 -14.96 -13.28 -12.45
CA MET A 1 -14.63 -12.70 -11.13
C MET A 1 -15.29 -13.56 -10.06
N LEU A 2 -14.62 -14.64 -9.64
CA LEU A 2 -15.16 -15.52 -8.61
C LEU A 2 -14.98 -14.85 -7.26
N LYS A 3 -16.08 -14.37 -6.68
CA LYS A 3 -16.11 -13.98 -5.26
C LYS A 3 -16.09 -15.26 -4.43
N GLU A 4 -14.93 -15.61 -3.90
CA GLU A 4 -14.79 -16.71 -2.95
C GLU A 4 -15.73 -16.50 -1.76
N ARG A 5 -16.48 -17.56 -1.38
CA ARG A 5 -17.28 -17.57 -0.16
C ARG A 5 -16.33 -17.54 1.04
N TRP A 6 -16.58 -16.66 2.01
CA TRP A 6 -15.77 -16.51 3.22
C TRP A 6 -15.49 -17.87 3.87
N ARG A 7 -14.22 -18.29 3.84
CA ARG A 7 -13.72 -19.43 4.62
C ARG A 7 -12.74 -18.92 5.66
N SER A 8 -13.14 -18.93 6.92
CA SER A 8 -12.33 -18.49 8.06
C SER A 8 -10.96 -19.18 8.12
N ALA A 9 -10.89 -20.47 7.74
CA ALA A 9 -9.63 -21.22 7.73
C ALA A 9 -8.60 -20.70 6.71
N LEU A 10 -9.04 -20.18 5.56
CA LEU A 10 -8.14 -19.64 4.54
C LEU A 10 -7.59 -18.27 4.99
N LEU A 11 -8.45 -17.45 5.61
CA LEU A 11 -8.07 -16.14 6.17
C LEU A 11 -7.07 -16.28 7.31
N TRP A 12 -7.25 -17.30 8.17
CA TRP A 12 -6.30 -17.55 9.24
C TRP A 12 -4.91 -17.90 8.71
N ARG A 13 -4.84 -18.71 7.65
CA ARG A 13 -3.56 -19.06 6.99
C ARG A 13 -2.89 -17.84 6.37
N THR A 14 -3.63 -17.00 5.64
CA THR A 14 -3.05 -15.79 5.04
C THR A 14 -2.61 -14.79 6.11
N PHE A 15 -3.44 -14.56 7.13
CA PHE A 15 -3.10 -13.69 8.27
C PHE A 15 -1.82 -14.13 8.98
N PHE A 16 -1.69 -15.42 9.30
CA PHE A 16 -0.51 -15.92 10.00
C PHE A 16 0.76 -15.72 9.16
N THR A 17 0.71 -16.04 7.87
CA THR A 17 1.89 -15.85 6.99
C THR A 17 2.30 -14.39 6.85
N THR A 18 1.35 -13.46 6.69
CA THR A 18 1.67 -12.03 6.58
C THR A 18 2.17 -11.46 7.90
N ALA A 19 1.63 -11.90 9.03
CA ALA A 19 2.09 -11.50 10.37
C ALA A 19 3.52 -11.97 10.63
N VAL A 20 3.84 -13.23 10.33
CA VAL A 20 5.21 -13.76 10.49
C VAL A 20 6.18 -12.99 9.59
N VAL A 21 5.83 -12.77 8.32
CA VAL A 21 6.67 -11.97 7.39
C VAL A 21 6.89 -10.55 7.90
N ALA A 22 5.84 -9.89 8.41
CA ALA A 22 5.93 -8.54 8.94
C ALA A 22 6.86 -8.46 10.17
N VAL A 23 6.72 -9.39 11.12
CA VAL A 23 7.57 -9.41 12.34
C VAL A 23 9.02 -9.73 11.99
N VAL A 24 9.27 -10.72 11.12
CA VAL A 24 10.63 -11.07 10.69
C VAL A 24 11.29 -9.88 9.99
N LEU A 25 10.57 -9.20 9.10
CA LEU A 25 11.10 -8.03 8.40
C LEU A 25 11.38 -6.87 9.36
N ARG A 26 10.50 -6.60 10.32
CA ARG A 26 10.71 -5.59 11.37
C ARG A 26 11.93 -5.91 12.23
N GLY A 27 12.06 -7.16 12.68
CA GLY A 27 13.20 -7.63 13.46
C GLY A 27 14.52 -7.54 12.69
N LEU A 28 14.51 -7.90 11.41
CA LEU A 28 15.68 -7.76 10.52
C LEU A 28 16.07 -6.29 10.33
N ILE A 29 15.10 -5.37 10.17
CA ILE A 29 15.39 -3.93 10.06
C ILE A 29 16.04 -3.40 11.34
N GLU A 30 15.51 -3.77 12.51
CA GLU A 30 16.03 -3.32 13.80
C GLU A 30 17.44 -3.89 14.08
N PHE A 31 17.68 -5.15 13.70
CA PHE A 31 19.01 -5.76 13.72
C PHE A 31 19.98 -5.04 12.75
N CYS A 32 19.51 -4.74 11.54
CA CYS A 32 20.28 -4.04 10.50
C CYS A 32 20.65 -2.59 10.89
N ARG A 33 19.85 -1.92 11.73
CA ARG A 33 20.14 -0.59 12.29
C ARG A 33 21.41 -0.54 13.15
N SER A 34 21.94 -1.69 13.59
CA SER A 34 23.23 -1.79 14.30
C SER A 34 24.47 -1.66 13.38
N GLY A 35 24.31 -1.22 12.13
CA GLY A 35 25.40 -0.63 11.32
C GLY A 35 26.06 -1.53 10.27
N LYS A 36 25.41 -2.60 9.80
CA LYS A 36 26.00 -3.57 8.83
C LYS A 36 25.16 -3.87 7.59
N CYS A 37 23.97 -3.32 7.47
CA CYS A 37 22.99 -3.76 6.48
C CYS A 37 22.33 -2.50 5.90
N GLY A 38 22.62 -2.26 4.61
CA GLY A 38 22.41 -0.98 3.90
C GLY A 38 20.96 -0.55 3.73
N LEU A 39 20.58 -0.12 2.51
CA LEU A 39 19.35 0.62 2.17
C LEU A 39 17.99 0.09 2.73
N PHE A 40 17.92 -1.10 3.32
CA PHE A 40 16.74 -1.60 4.02
C PHE A 40 16.35 -0.77 5.26
N GLY A 41 17.32 -0.11 5.91
CA GLY A 41 17.06 0.88 6.96
C GLY A 41 16.76 2.29 6.43
N GLN A 42 16.95 2.54 5.13
CA GLN A 42 16.98 3.89 4.54
C GLN A 42 16.02 4.10 3.35
N GLY A 43 15.17 3.14 2.99
CA GLY A 43 14.12 3.38 1.98
C GLY A 43 13.75 2.24 1.03
N GLY A 44 14.18 0.99 1.26
CA GLY A 44 13.76 -0.14 0.41
C GLY A 44 12.31 -0.60 0.63
N LEU A 45 11.76 -0.33 1.82
CA LEU A 45 10.37 -0.61 2.17
C LEU A 45 9.76 0.67 2.72
N ILE A 46 8.59 1.08 2.22
CA ILE A 46 7.90 2.28 2.69
C ILE A 46 7.42 2.01 4.12
N MET A 47 8.21 2.46 5.09
CA MET A 47 7.90 2.40 6.51
C MET A 47 7.54 3.82 6.96
N PHE A 48 6.24 4.12 6.98
CA PHE A 48 5.75 5.33 7.64
C PHE A 48 5.70 5.07 9.14
N ASP A 49 6.60 5.70 9.89
CA ASP A 49 6.53 5.72 11.35
C ASP A 49 5.38 6.64 11.77
N LEU A 50 4.27 6.04 12.19
CA LEU A 50 3.08 6.73 12.69
C LEU A 50 3.09 6.86 14.22
N SER A 51 4.19 6.48 14.90
CA SER A 51 4.20 6.27 16.35
C SER A 51 4.46 7.53 17.19
N SER A 52 4.91 8.64 16.60
CA SER A 52 5.37 9.80 17.38
C SER A 52 4.40 10.98 17.43
N THR A 53 3.26 10.93 16.75
CA THR A 53 2.28 12.01 16.76
C THR A 53 0.90 11.43 16.94
N VAL A 54 0.32 11.61 18.13
CA VAL A 54 -1.11 11.37 18.38
C VAL A 54 -1.86 12.32 17.44
N ALA A 55 -2.33 11.81 16.30
CA ALA A 55 -3.10 12.59 15.35
C ALA A 55 -4.47 12.86 15.97
N THR A 56 -4.61 14.00 16.64
CA THR A 56 -5.89 14.49 17.14
C THR A 56 -6.69 14.98 15.94
N TYR A 57 -7.42 14.06 15.29
CA TYR A 57 -8.25 14.39 14.14
C TYR A 57 -9.39 15.31 14.58
N SER A 58 -9.37 16.54 14.12
CA SER A 58 -10.47 17.49 14.30
C SER A 58 -11.47 17.35 13.15
N THR A 59 -12.73 17.75 13.36
CA THR A 59 -13.78 17.79 12.33
C THR A 59 -13.35 18.44 10.99
N PRO A 60 -12.59 19.55 10.97
CA PRO A 60 -12.08 20.11 9.70
C PRO A 60 -11.10 19.20 8.95
N ASP A 61 -10.31 18.39 9.65
CA ASP A 61 -9.33 17.49 9.03
C ASP A 61 -10.02 16.37 8.25
N LEU A 62 -11.17 15.89 8.77
CA LEU A 62 -11.99 14.89 8.09
C LEU A 62 -12.52 15.42 6.75
N ILE A 63 -12.96 16.68 6.72
CA ILE A 63 -13.43 17.34 5.49
C ILE A 63 -12.28 17.44 4.47
N ALA A 64 -11.08 17.82 4.92
CA ALA A 64 -9.90 17.88 4.06
C ALA A 64 -9.55 16.52 3.45
N ILE A 65 -9.59 15.44 4.24
CA ILE A 65 -9.32 14.07 3.77
C ILE A 65 -10.35 13.63 2.72
N ILE A 66 -11.64 13.97 2.91
CA ILE A 66 -12.69 13.65 1.94
C ILE A 66 -12.43 14.37 0.61
N ILE A 67 -12.10 15.66 0.65
CA ILE A 67 -11.79 16.44 -0.57
C ILE A 67 -10.57 15.88 -1.28
N LEU A 68 -9.51 15.55 -0.55
CA LEU A 68 -8.33 14.89 -1.09
C LEU A 68 -8.67 13.53 -1.72
N GLY A 69 -9.56 12.75 -1.09
CA GLY A 69 -10.07 11.50 -1.64
C GLY A 69 -10.82 11.67 -2.95
N ILE A 70 -11.64 12.72 -3.08
CA ILE A 70 -12.36 13.05 -4.32
C ILE A 70 -11.38 13.43 -5.43
N ILE A 71 -10.43 14.31 -5.14
CA ILE A 71 -9.41 14.74 -6.12
C ILE A 71 -8.57 13.52 -6.55
N GLY A 72 -8.10 12.70 -5.59
CA GLY A 72 -7.36 11.47 -5.87
C GLY A 72 -8.15 10.47 -6.70
N GLY A 73 -9.46 10.35 -6.46
CA GLY A 73 -10.36 9.52 -7.26
C GLY A 73 -10.51 10.01 -8.70
N ILE A 74 -10.67 11.32 -8.91
CA ILE A 74 -10.76 11.92 -10.25
C ILE A 74 -9.45 11.72 -11.01
N PHE A 75 -8.31 12.05 -10.40
CA PHE A 75 -7.00 11.87 -11.01
C PHE A 75 -6.67 10.40 -11.28
N GLY A 76 -7.02 9.50 -10.35
CA GLY A 76 -6.85 8.05 -10.53
C GLY A 76 -7.71 7.50 -11.66
N GLY A 77 -8.97 7.94 -11.78
CA GLY A 77 -9.85 7.59 -12.89
C GLY A 77 -9.33 8.09 -14.24
N LEU A 78 -8.88 9.35 -14.29
CA LEU A 78 -8.27 9.93 -15.47
C LEU A 78 -7.02 9.16 -15.89
N PHE A 79 -6.13 8.83 -14.94
CA PHE A 79 -4.93 8.04 -15.20
C PHE A 79 -5.26 6.66 -15.80
N ASN A 80 -6.25 5.96 -15.23
CA ASN A 80 -6.70 4.67 -15.77
C ASN A 80 -7.28 4.81 -17.18
N PHE A 81 -8.02 5.89 -17.47
CA PHE A 81 -8.55 6.16 -18.81
C PHE A 81 -7.43 6.37 -19.84
N LEU A 82 -6.38 7.14 -19.49
CA LEU A 82 -5.22 7.30 -20.36
C LEU A 82 -4.46 5.98 -20.55
N LEU A 83 -4.26 5.20 -19.49
CA LEU A 83 -3.60 3.90 -19.60
C LEU A 83 -4.35 2.93 -20.51
N ASP A 84 -5.67 2.83 -20.38
CA ASP A 84 -6.48 1.98 -21.26
C ASP A 84 -6.34 2.38 -22.74
N LYS A 85 -6.36 3.69 -23.02
CA LYS A 85 -6.11 4.24 -24.36
C LYS A 85 -4.75 3.85 -24.91
N ILE A 86 -3.69 3.99 -24.11
CA ILE A 86 -2.32 3.65 -24.52
C ILE A 86 -2.21 2.15 -24.79
N LEU A 87 -2.73 1.31 -23.89
CA LEU A 87 -2.68 -0.15 -24.02
C LEU A 87 -3.41 -0.64 -25.27
N ARG A 88 -4.56 -0.04 -25.62
CA ARG A 88 -5.27 -0.38 -26.86
C ARG A 88 -4.48 0.01 -28.10
N VAL A 89 -3.90 1.21 -28.14
CA VAL A 89 -3.08 1.65 -29.28
C VAL A 89 -1.86 0.73 -29.44
N TYR A 90 -1.19 0.38 -28.34
CA TYR A 90 -0.06 -0.54 -28.37
C TYR A 90 -0.46 -1.94 -28.84
N SER A 91 -1.61 -2.45 -28.39
CA SER A 91 -2.14 -3.75 -28.83
C SER A 91 -2.46 -3.78 -30.32
N ILE A 92 -2.88 -2.67 -30.93
CA ILE A 92 -3.16 -2.58 -32.38
C ILE A 92 -1.86 -2.50 -33.20
N ILE A 93 -0.79 -1.96 -32.63
CA ILE A 93 0.53 -1.86 -33.30
C ILE A 93 1.32 -3.17 -33.17
N ASN A 94 1.08 -3.93 -32.10
CA ASN A 94 1.73 -5.21 -31.82
C ASN A 94 1.03 -6.42 -32.48
N GLU A 95 -0.07 -6.19 -33.18
CA GLU A 95 -0.71 -7.17 -34.09
C GLU A 95 -0.33 -6.81 -35.53
#